data_AF-E2CPF5-F1
#
_entry.id   AF-E2CPF5-F1
#
_cell.length_a   1.000
_cell.length_b   1.000
_cell.length_c   1.000
_cell.angle_alpha   90.00
_cell.angle_beta   90.00
_cell.angle_gamma   90.00
#
_symmetry.space_group_name_H-M   'P 1'
#
loop_
_entity.id
_entity.type
_entity.pdbx_description
1 polymer ?
#
loop_
_entity_poly.entity_id
_entity_poly.type
_entity_poly.pdbx_seq_one_letter_code
_entity_poly.pdbx_strand_id
1 'polypeptide(L)'
;MDWMSRMSERAELMGRMLDTLGVNAPELTAKSNKEEVRLAVERCRSCEHSTDCHAWLEAHKDGTSAPMPTCPNAGVFKNWADRM
;
A
#
# COMPACT_ATOMS: atom_id res chain seq x y z
N MET A 1 6.74 -18.80 -9.34
CA MET A 1 6.49 -17.42 -9.80
C MET A 1 7.85 -16.77 -10.00
N ASP A 2 8.08 -16.13 -11.16
CA ASP A 2 9.34 -15.43 -11.40
C ASP A 2 9.45 -14.19 -10.48
N TRP A 3 10.69 -13.81 -10.15
CA TRP A 3 10.97 -12.70 -9.24
C TRP A 3 10.40 -11.37 -9.77
N MET A 4 10.46 -11.14 -11.09
CA MET A 4 9.91 -9.93 -11.69
C MET A 4 8.39 -9.90 -11.55
N SER A 5 7.70 -11.03 -11.77
CA SER A 5 6.24 -11.11 -11.63
C SER A 5 5.78 -10.80 -10.21
N ARG A 6 6.48 -11.31 -9.19
CA ARG A 6 6.18 -11.01 -7.78
C ARG A 6 6.37 -9.52 -7.48
N MET A 7 7.40 -8.89 -8.03
CA MET A 7 7.63 -7.46 -7.82
C MET A 7 6.53 -6.60 -8.47
N SER A 8 6.14 -6.94 -9.69
CA SER A 8 5.04 -6.27 -10.39
C SER A 8 3.72 -6.39 -9.61
N GLU A 9 3.39 -7.60 -9.14
CA GLU A 9 2.20 -7.84 -8.30
C GLU A 9 2.22 -6.98 -7.03
N ARG A 10 3.37 -6.89 -6.34
CA ARG A 10 3.50 -6.09 -5.12
C ARG A 10 3.36 -4.59 -5.38
N ALA A 11 3.92 -4.10 -6.48
CA ALA A 11 3.77 -2.71 -6.87
C ALA A 11 2.30 -2.38 -7.18
N GLU A 12 1.60 -3.26 -7.89
CA GLU A 12 0.17 -3.12 -8.19
C GLU A 12 -0.68 -3.10 -6.92
N LEU A 13 -0.49 -4.07 -6.02
CA LEU A 13 -1.23 -4.15 -4.75
C LEU A 13 -1.01 -2.91 -3.88
N MET A 14 0.23 -2.42 -3.79
CA MET A 14 0.53 -1.20 -3.03
C MET A 14 -0.16 0.02 -3.64
N GLY A 15 -0.13 0.16 -4.97
CA GLY A 15 -0.81 1.24 -5.67
C GLY A 15 -2.32 1.23 -5.40
N ARG A 16 -2.97 0.07 -5.54
CA ARG A 16 -4.40 -0.11 -5.26
C ARG A 16 -4.75 0.19 -3.81
N MET A 17 -3.92 -0.22 -2.85
CA MET A 17 -4.11 0.09 -1.42
C MET A 17 -4.09 1.60 -1.16
N LEU A 18 -3.14 2.33 -1.74
CA LEU A 18 -3.07 3.78 -1.57
C LEU A 18 -4.29 4.48 -2.21
N ASP A 19 -4.69 4.05 -3.40
CA ASP A 19 -5.87 4.57 -4.10
C ASP A 19 -7.17 4.30 -3.31
N THR A 20 -7.32 3.08 -2.78
CA THR A 20 -8.44 2.66 -1.92
C THR A 20 -8.53 3.51 -0.65
N LEU A 21 -7.41 4.07 -0.18
CA LEU A 21 -7.33 4.97 0.97
C LEU A 21 -7.43 6.46 0.60
N GLY A 22 -7.61 6.79 -0.67
CA GLY A 22 -7.62 8.17 -1.16
C GLY A 22 -6.26 8.87 -1.12
N VAL A 23 -5.16 8.11 -1.02
CA VAL A 23 -3.79 8.66 -0.98
C VAL A 23 -3.31 8.97 -2.39
N ASN A 24 -3.17 10.25 -2.70
CA ASN A 24 -2.63 10.70 -3.98
C ASN A 24 -1.09 10.55 -4.04
N ALA A 25 -0.56 9.78 -4.98
CA ALA A 25 0.88 9.48 -5.06
C ALA A 25 1.80 10.69 -5.31
N PRO A 26 1.46 11.64 -6.22
CA PRO A 26 2.19 12.90 -6.36
C PRO A 26 2.27 13.70 -5.05
N GLU A 27 1.13 13.86 -4.38
CA GLU A 27 1.04 14.60 -3.12
C GLU A 27 1.78 13.90 -1.97
N LEU A 28 1.65 12.57 -1.91
CA LEU A 28 2.41 11.73 -0.98
C LEU A 28 3.92 11.96 -1.14
N THR A 29 4.42 11.99 -2.37
CA THR A 29 5.86 12.16 -2.64
C THR A 29 6.34 13.56 -2.27
N ALA A 30 5.48 14.57 -2.40
CA ALA A 30 5.79 15.94 -1.97
C ALA A 30 5.78 16.10 -0.44
N LYS A 31 4.86 15.41 0.25
CA LYS A 31 4.65 15.54 1.71
C LYS A 31 5.45 14.54 2.55
N SER A 32 5.97 13.47 1.95
CA SER A 32 6.60 12.36 2.70
C SER A 32 8.12 12.34 2.58
N ASN A 33 8.76 11.80 3.62
CA ASN A 33 10.20 11.55 3.58
C ASN A 33 10.49 10.40 2.60
N LYS A 34 11.48 10.58 1.71
CA LYS A 34 11.93 9.56 0.75
C LYS A 34 12.29 8.24 1.44
N GLU A 35 12.88 8.30 2.64
CA GLU A 35 13.23 7.10 3.41
C GLU A 35 12.00 6.36 3.93
N GLU A 36 10.96 7.10 4.36
CA GLU A 36 9.69 6.50 4.80
C GLU A 36 9.02 5.74 3.66
N VAL A 37 8.97 6.35 2.46
CA VAL A 37 8.44 5.72 1.24
C VAL A 37 9.24 4.47 0.89
N ARG A 38 10.57 4.55 0.90
CA ARG A 38 11.46 3.42 0.60
C ARG A 38 11.20 2.24 1.55
N LEU A 39 11.17 2.49 2.86
CA LEU A 39 10.93 1.45 3.87
C LEU A 39 9.53 0.83 3.75
N ALA A 40 8.53 1.60 3.34
CA ALA A 40 7.19 1.07 3.07
C ALA A 40 7.20 0.13 1.85
N VAL A 41 7.88 0.50 0.76
CA VAL A 41 8.03 -0.34 -0.43
C VAL A 41 8.77 -1.64 -0.08
N GLU A 42 9.85 -1.57 0.69
CA GLU A 42 10.62 -2.75 1.10
C GLU A 42 9.78 -3.73 1.93
N ARG A 43 8.99 -3.23 2.90
CA ARG A 43 8.05 -4.03 3.70
C ARG A 43 6.93 -4.66 2.86
N CYS A 44 6.38 -3.91 1.90
CA CYS A 44 5.35 -4.45 1.02
C CYS A 44 5.92 -5.56 0.13
N ARG A 45 7.09 -5.33 -0.47
CA ARG A 45 7.76 -6.29 -1.35
C ARG A 45 8.09 -7.62 -0.66
N SER A 46 8.44 -7.59 0.62
CA SER A 46 8.73 -8.81 1.39
C SER A 46 7.49 -9.48 1.99
N CYS A 47 6.33 -8.83 2.01
CA CYS A 47 5.12 -9.33 2.65
C CYS A 47 4.60 -10.66 2.04
N GLU A 48 4.18 -11.56 2.92
CA GLU A 48 3.67 -12.90 2.60
C GLU A 48 2.12 -12.94 2.50
N HIS A 49 1.43 -11.88 2.92
CA HIS A 49 -0.04 -11.81 2.98
C HIS A 49 -0.70 -11.24 1.71
N SER A 50 -0.19 -11.53 0.51
CA SER A 50 -0.74 -10.92 -0.71
C SER A 50 -2.11 -11.43 -1.12
N THR A 51 -2.41 -12.71 -0.86
CA THR A 51 -3.74 -13.26 -1.10
C THR A 51 -4.79 -12.52 -0.29
N ASP A 52 -4.51 -12.28 1.00
CA ASP A 52 -5.40 -11.54 1.89
C ASP A 52 -5.52 -10.07 1.47
N CYS A 53 -4.39 -9.46 1.07
CA CYS A 53 -4.37 -8.09 0.54
C CYS A 53 -5.28 -7.96 -0.70
N HIS A 54 -5.20 -8.90 -1.63
CA HIS A 54 -6.04 -8.91 -2.82
C HIS A 54 -7.52 -9.03 -2.45
N ALA A 55 -7.88 -10.00 -1.61
CA ALA A 55 -9.26 -10.20 -1.18
C ALA A 55 -9.82 -8.96 -0.45
N TRP A 56 -8.99 -8.33 0.39
CA TRP A 56 -9.36 -7.11 1.09
C TRP A 56 -9.58 -5.93 0.13
N LEU A 57 -8.73 -5.77 -0.90
CA LEU A 57 -8.88 -4.71 -1.90
C LEU A 57 -10.14 -4.90 -2.75
N GLU A 58 -10.48 -6.12 -3.14
CA GLU A 58 -11.75 -6.40 -3.85
C GLU A 58 -12.97 -6.05 -3.00
N ALA A 59 -12.92 -6.33 -1.70
CA ALA A 59 -14.01 -6.02 -0.77
C ALA A 59 -14.17 -4.51 -0.49
N HIS A 60 -13.14 -3.70 -0.74
CA HIS A 60 -13.12 -2.25 -0.47
C HIS A 60 -12.89 -1.41 -1.72
N LYS A 61 -13.31 -1.91 -2.89
CA LYS A 61 -13.17 -1.21 -4.18
C LYS A 61 -13.81 0.20 -4.22
N ASP A 62 -14.79 0.46 -3.35
CA ASP A 62 -15.48 1.75 -3.25
C ASP A 62 -14.78 2.73 -2.28
N GLY A 63 -13.60 2.33 -1.78
CA GLY A 63 -12.78 3.12 -0.85
C GLY A 63 -13.01 2.77 0.63
N THR A 64 -12.06 3.17 1.47
CA THR A 64 -12.12 3.02 2.93
C THR A 64 -11.19 4.00 3.62
N SER A 65 -11.41 4.24 4.91
CA SER A 65 -10.59 5.16 5.73
C SER A 65 -9.45 4.48 6.49
N ALA A 66 -9.33 3.16 6.41
CA ALA A 66 -8.33 2.41 7.17
C ALA A 66 -7.74 1.25 6.35
N PRO A 67 -6.41 1.04 6.37
CA PRO A 67 -5.79 -0.09 5.71
C PRO A 67 -6.15 -1.42 6.37
N MET A 68 -5.94 -2.52 5.64
CA MET A 68 -6.05 -3.87 6.19
C MET A 68 -5.20 -4.02 7.47
N PRO A 69 -5.75 -4.54 8.59
CA PRO A 69 -5.04 -4.62 9.88
C PRO A 69 -3.74 -5.45 9.83
N THR A 70 -3.67 -6.47 8.97
CA THR A 70 -2.50 -7.35 8.81
C THR A 70 -1.46 -6.78 7.84
N CYS A 71 -1.71 -5.61 7.24
CA CYS A 71 -0.73 -4.96 6.37
C CYS A 71 0.48 -4.49 7.20
N PRO A 72 1.72 -4.85 6.84
CA PRO A 72 2.91 -4.38 7.56
C PRO A 72 3.13 -2.86 7.46
N ASN A 73 2.42 -2.20 6.55
CA ASN A 73 2.44 -0.75 6.37
C ASN A 73 1.17 -0.07 6.90
N ALA A 74 0.27 -0.77 7.60
CA ALA A 74 -1.02 -0.21 8.03
C ALA A 74 -0.87 1.13 8.76
N GLY A 75 0.07 1.23 9.72
CA GLY A 75 0.31 2.49 10.43
C GLY A 75 0.83 3.60 9.52
N VAL A 76 1.73 3.29 8.58
CA VAL A 76 2.30 4.28 7.64
C VAL A 76 1.24 4.76 6.65
N PHE A 77 0.46 3.85 6.08
CA PHE A 77 -0.59 4.20 5.13
C PHE A 77 -1.71 4.99 5.78
N LYS A 78 -2.09 4.64 7.01
CA LYS A 78 -3.03 5.46 7.79
C LYS A 78 -2.48 6.87 7.99
N ASN A 79 -1.23 7.01 8.42
CA ASN A 79 -0.60 8.32 8.60
C ASN A 79 -0.54 9.13 7.29
N TRP A 80 -0.38 8.48 6.14
CA TRP A 80 -0.41 9.15 4.84
C TRP A 80 -1.81 9.60 4.46
N ALA A 81 -2.82 8.75 4.67
CA ALA A 81 -4.21 9.09 4.43
C ALA A 81 -4.67 10.26 5.30
N ASP A 82 -4.27 10.30 6.58
CA ASP A 82 -4.59 11.39 7.52
C ASP A 82 -3.95 12.75 7.12
N ARG A 83 -2.98 12.78 6.19
CA ARG A 83 -2.27 14.01 5.74
C ARG A 83 -2.82 14.58 4.43
N MET A 84 -3.72 13.86 3.75
CA MET A 84 -4.39 14.32 2.54
C MET A 84 -5.56 15.23 2.93
#